data_AF-A0A1X6PEH3-F1
#
_entry.id   AF-A0A1X6PEH3-F1
#
_cell.length_a   1.000
_cell.length_b   1.000
_cell.length_c   1.000
_cell.angle_alpha   90.00
_cell.angle_beta   90.00
_cell.angle_gamma   90.00
#
_symmetry.space_group_name_H-M   'P 1'
#
loop_
_entity.id
_entity.type
_entity.pdbx_description
1 polymer ?
#
loop_
_entity_poly.entity_id
_entity_poly.type
_entity_poly.pdbx_seq_one_letter_code
_entity_poly.pdbx_strand_id
1 'polypeptide(L)'
;MAAFVGSAAGAAVGAKAFTSPVAPATCALPTRRSPAAAVAAPTMSVVDDYMAASVIRQYKAAAAPGGVYTPQCTEGAVPGDAEAKRVYAITQAFRARQSTTRAAAANRFETRRRGIIAAHGCSHEEGRVVAFPSMAANMVIGQAEALRACSRYQVPASKAEKYMADAVERQYAAIQCPTGEFTVCTDGAAKGEAHAARVAGGSTAFRARTLSAGAKAQGRFNAQAYATAQYGHGCGYEEALFAAYPAVAGAMRPSTGAYAAAAAPIGSSGGAVVTKPETLAVRLAGPNRAAIWPSFLRRPAVARTRAPWNPTPIKSYAPMSEAAVAAGVKAQSGAFKSTVTAGESSWRSGWQPSSSKSKRYV
;
A
#
# COMPACT_ATOMS: atom_id res chain seq x y z
N MET A 1 -32.58 16.19 -62.93
CA MET A 1 -33.12 14.82 -63.01
C MET A 1 -33.88 14.54 -61.73
N ALA A 2 -35.12 14.07 -61.82
CA ALA A 2 -36.00 13.85 -60.68
C ALA A 2 -36.26 12.35 -60.44
N ALA A 3 -36.53 11.99 -59.18
CA ALA A 3 -37.16 10.73 -58.80
C ALA A 3 -38.05 10.94 -57.56
N PHE A 4 -39.28 11.38 -57.80
CA PHE A 4 -40.48 11.13 -56.96
C PHE A 4 -40.94 9.66 -57.19
N VAL A 5 -41.82 8.97 -56.45
CA VAL A 5 -42.88 9.23 -55.44
C VAL A 5 -42.73 8.14 -54.34
N GLY A 6 -43.24 8.17 -53.09
CA GLY A 6 -44.15 9.06 -52.33
C GLY A 6 -44.04 8.78 -50.80
N SER A 7 -44.61 9.59 -49.91
CA SER A 7 -46.06 9.86 -49.67
C SER A 7 -46.72 8.73 -48.84
N ALA A 8 -47.47 8.96 -47.74
CA ALA A 8 -48.06 10.21 -47.24
C ALA A 8 -48.19 10.27 -45.70
N ALA A 9 -48.32 11.51 -45.19
CA ALA A 9 -49.18 12.01 -44.10
C ALA A 9 -49.35 11.26 -42.75
N GLY A 10 -49.30 12.01 -41.64
CA GLY A 10 -49.79 11.50 -40.34
C GLY A 10 -49.37 12.28 -39.09
N ALA A 11 -49.53 13.61 -39.03
CA ALA A 11 -49.33 14.35 -37.78
C ALA A 11 -50.64 14.41 -36.97
N ALA A 12 -50.64 13.91 -35.72
CA ALA A 12 -51.44 14.44 -34.60
C ALA A 12 -51.30 13.62 -33.29
N VAL A 13 -51.01 14.35 -32.20
CA VAL A 13 -51.61 14.22 -30.85
C VAL A 13 -51.54 12.87 -30.11
N GLY A 14 -50.94 12.88 -28.92
CA GLY A 14 -51.17 11.81 -27.93
C GLY A 14 -50.12 11.68 -26.83
N ALA A 15 -49.99 12.66 -25.94
CA ALA A 15 -49.19 12.48 -24.72
C ALA A 15 -49.80 11.38 -23.84
N LYS A 16 -49.14 10.22 -23.76
CA LYS A 16 -49.41 9.20 -22.73
C LYS A 16 -48.09 8.82 -22.05
N ALA A 17 -48.04 9.05 -20.74
CA ALA A 17 -46.92 8.62 -19.92
C ALA A 17 -46.80 7.10 -19.96
N PHE A 18 -45.71 6.58 -20.53
CA PHE A 18 -45.43 5.16 -20.52
C PHE A 18 -44.75 4.80 -19.20
N THR A 19 -45.58 4.41 -18.22
CA THR A 19 -45.09 3.80 -16.98
C THR A 19 -44.39 2.49 -17.33
N SER A 20 -43.06 2.45 -17.15
CA SER A 20 -42.28 1.24 -17.42
C SER A 20 -42.72 0.12 -16.47
N PRO A 21 -43.05 -1.09 -16.96
CA PRO A 21 -43.49 -2.17 -16.09
C PRO A 21 -42.33 -2.66 -15.23
N VAL A 22 -42.49 -2.57 -13.91
CA VAL A 22 -41.60 -3.24 -12.96
C VAL A 22 -41.78 -4.74 -13.12
N ALA A 23 -40.85 -5.38 -13.82
CA ALA A 23 -40.84 -6.83 -13.95
C ALA A 23 -40.62 -7.46 -12.56
N PRO A 24 -41.40 -8.50 -12.18
CA PRO A 24 -41.24 -9.15 -10.88
C PRO A 24 -39.88 -9.84 -10.80
N ALA A 25 -39.21 -9.70 -9.65
CA ALA A 25 -37.93 -10.32 -9.38
C ALA A 25 -38.04 -11.85 -9.37
N THR A 26 -37.80 -12.48 -10.52
CA THR A 26 -37.56 -13.92 -10.59
C THR A 26 -36.21 -14.22 -9.96
N CYS A 27 -36.18 -15.18 -9.03
CA CYS A 27 -34.95 -15.66 -8.41
C CYS A 27 -34.07 -16.34 -9.45
N ALA A 28 -33.23 -15.57 -10.14
CA ALA A 28 -32.16 -16.10 -10.97
C ALA A 28 -31.23 -16.95 -10.08
N LEU A 29 -31.03 -18.22 -10.45
CA LEU A 29 -29.98 -19.03 -9.85
C LEU A 29 -28.64 -18.28 -9.97
N PRO A 30 -27.73 -18.39 -8.98
CA PRO A 30 -26.43 -17.74 -9.05
C PRO A 30 -25.65 -18.33 -10.24
N THR A 31 -25.61 -17.57 -11.34
CA THR A 31 -24.76 -17.86 -12.48
C THR A 31 -23.32 -17.93 -11.97
N ARG A 32 -22.70 -19.11 -12.09
CA ARG A 32 -21.28 -19.28 -11.78
C ARG A 32 -20.51 -18.21 -12.55
N ARG A 33 -19.84 -17.30 -11.84
CA ARG A 33 -18.94 -16.32 -12.46
C ARG A 33 -17.95 -17.07 -13.35
N SER A 34 -17.98 -16.79 -14.64
CA SER A 34 -17.06 -17.41 -15.61
C SER A 34 -15.61 -17.16 -15.20
N PRO A 35 -14.75 -18.19 -15.13
CA PRO A 35 -13.43 -18.07 -14.51
C PRO A 35 -12.50 -17.09 -15.25
N ALA A 36 -12.68 -16.88 -16.55
CA ALA A 36 -11.85 -15.98 -17.35
C ALA A 36 -11.79 -14.54 -16.80
N ALA A 37 -12.94 -13.97 -16.41
CA ALA A 37 -13.00 -12.61 -15.85
C ALA A 37 -12.45 -12.54 -14.42
N ALA A 38 -12.49 -13.63 -13.67
CA ALA A 38 -11.99 -13.70 -12.29
C ALA A 38 -10.45 -13.87 -12.21
N VAL A 39 -9.83 -14.45 -13.24
CA VAL A 39 -8.37 -14.68 -13.30
C VAL A 39 -7.61 -13.49 -13.91
N ALA A 40 -8.20 -12.76 -14.86
CA ALA A 40 -7.51 -11.65 -15.55
C ALA A 40 -7.22 -10.43 -14.65
N ALA A 41 -8.09 -10.12 -13.68
CA ALA A 41 -7.90 -9.00 -12.77
C ALA A 41 -6.66 -9.16 -11.84
N PRO A 42 -6.47 -10.28 -11.11
CA PRO A 42 -5.31 -10.45 -10.22
C PRO A 42 -3.98 -10.65 -10.97
N THR A 43 -3.98 -11.18 -12.20
CA THR A 43 -2.73 -11.29 -12.99
C THR A 43 -2.22 -9.92 -13.42
N MET A 44 -3.11 -9.04 -13.90
CA MET A 44 -2.73 -7.69 -14.33
C MET A 44 -2.17 -6.83 -13.18
N SER A 45 -2.67 -7.00 -11.95
CA SER A 45 -2.10 -6.28 -10.80
C SER A 45 -0.71 -6.76 -10.40
N VAL A 46 -0.42 -8.06 -10.50
CA VAL A 46 0.94 -8.59 -10.24
C VAL A 46 1.93 -8.12 -11.31
N VAL A 47 1.49 -7.98 -12.56
CA VAL A 47 2.31 -7.39 -13.64
C VAL A 47 2.56 -5.91 -13.39
N ASP A 48 1.55 -5.12 -13.02
CA ASP A 48 1.70 -3.69 -12.66
C ASP A 48 2.72 -3.52 -11.52
N ASP A 49 2.61 -4.32 -10.45
CA ASP A 49 3.53 -4.29 -9.30
C ASP A 49 4.98 -4.64 -9.71
N TYR A 50 5.17 -5.61 -10.62
CA TYR A 50 6.49 -5.94 -11.16
C TYR A 50 7.06 -4.80 -12.03
N MET A 51 6.23 -4.17 -12.87
CA MET A 51 6.62 -3.04 -13.72
C MET A 51 6.97 -1.81 -12.87
N ALA A 52 6.21 -1.50 -11.82
CA ALA A 52 6.57 -0.49 -10.84
C ALA A 52 7.92 -0.79 -10.19
N ALA A 53 8.14 -2.02 -9.73
CA ALA A 53 9.41 -2.42 -9.14
C ALA A 53 10.59 -2.39 -10.13
N SER A 54 10.37 -2.63 -11.44
CA SER A 54 11.42 -2.49 -12.46
C SER A 54 11.77 -1.03 -12.72
N VAL A 55 10.77 -0.15 -12.85
CA VAL A 55 10.96 1.30 -13.04
C VAL A 55 11.70 1.94 -11.86
N ILE A 56 11.33 1.63 -10.61
CA ILE A 56 12.06 2.14 -9.43
C ILE A 56 13.53 1.67 -9.44
N ARG A 57 13.79 0.41 -9.85
CA ARG A 57 15.16 -0.12 -9.93
C ARG A 57 15.99 0.60 -11.00
N GLN A 58 15.39 0.92 -12.15
CA GLN A 58 16.06 1.70 -13.21
C GLN A 58 16.43 3.11 -12.72
N TYR A 59 15.49 3.85 -12.11
CA TYR A 59 15.79 5.18 -11.56
C TYR A 59 16.79 5.16 -10.39
N LYS A 60 16.78 4.10 -9.55
CA LYS A 60 17.80 3.92 -8.51
C LYS A 60 19.18 3.59 -9.09
N ALA A 61 19.27 2.83 -10.18
CA ALA A 61 20.54 2.56 -10.86
C ALA A 61 21.17 3.85 -11.42
N ALA A 62 20.35 4.77 -11.96
CA ALA A 62 20.82 6.09 -12.42
C ALA A 62 21.41 6.96 -11.29
N ALA A 63 21.07 6.71 -10.03
CA ALA A 63 21.62 7.44 -8.88
C ALA A 63 22.98 6.92 -8.39
N ALA A 64 23.42 5.74 -8.84
CA ALA A 64 24.67 5.09 -8.46
C ALA A 64 25.34 4.34 -9.65
N PRO A 65 25.64 5.02 -10.78
CA PRO A 65 26.07 4.37 -12.02
C PRO A 65 27.43 3.66 -11.90
N GLY A 66 28.32 4.14 -11.03
CA GLY A 66 29.64 3.53 -10.76
C GLY A 66 29.63 2.47 -9.65
N GLY A 67 28.48 1.95 -9.23
CA GLY A 67 28.33 0.97 -8.14
C GLY A 67 28.52 1.55 -6.72
N VAL A 68 29.22 2.68 -6.57
CA VAL A 68 29.35 3.41 -5.30
C VAL A 68 28.07 4.20 -5.00
N TYR A 69 27.43 3.91 -3.87
CA TYR A 69 26.25 4.66 -3.41
C TYR A 69 26.62 6.10 -3.03
N THR A 70 25.95 7.07 -3.65
CA THR A 70 26.12 8.50 -3.32
C THR A 70 25.40 8.83 -2.00
N PRO A 71 25.75 9.95 -1.30
CA PRO A 71 25.08 10.37 -0.05
C PRO A 71 23.55 10.57 -0.16
N GLN A 72 23.02 10.66 -1.39
CA GLN A 72 21.59 10.64 -1.68
C GLN A 72 20.91 9.33 -1.25
N CYS A 73 21.62 8.20 -1.37
CA CYS A 73 21.12 6.85 -1.10
C CYS A 73 21.26 6.41 0.37
N THR A 74 21.89 7.22 1.22
CA THR A 74 22.18 6.84 2.62
C THR A 74 20.91 6.70 3.47
N GLU A 75 20.68 5.52 4.03
CA GLU A 75 19.42 5.20 4.72
C GLU A 75 19.34 5.81 6.14
N GLY A 76 20.41 5.78 6.93
CA GLY A 76 20.43 6.34 8.30
C GLY A 76 21.63 7.25 8.56
N ALA A 77 21.59 8.00 9.67
CA ALA A 77 22.77 8.69 10.21
C ALA A 77 23.23 8.07 11.55
N VAL A 78 22.32 7.46 12.29
CA VAL A 78 22.52 6.82 13.60
C VAL A 78 22.12 5.34 13.51
N PRO A 79 22.74 4.42 14.28
CA PRO A 79 22.26 3.04 14.41
C PRO A 79 20.76 3.00 14.76
N GLY A 80 19.99 2.21 14.01
CA GLY A 80 18.53 2.11 14.14
C GLY A 80 17.71 2.99 13.19
N ASP A 81 18.26 4.09 12.66
CA ASP A 81 17.53 5.01 11.75
C ASP A 81 16.99 4.29 10.50
N ALA A 82 17.74 3.33 9.95
CA ALA A 82 17.36 2.60 8.75
C ALA A 82 16.09 1.74 8.96
N GLU A 83 16.00 1.05 10.10
CA GLU A 83 14.80 0.27 10.45
C GLU A 83 13.64 1.19 10.82
N ALA A 84 13.89 2.31 11.50
CA ALA A 84 12.86 3.34 11.74
C ALA A 84 12.28 3.89 10.43
N LYS A 85 13.13 4.14 9.41
CA LYS A 85 12.65 4.52 8.07
C LYS A 85 11.90 3.41 7.35
N ARG A 86 12.29 2.14 7.53
CA ARG A 86 11.56 1.00 6.98
C ARG A 86 10.15 0.90 7.57
N VAL A 87 10.01 1.01 8.89
CA VAL A 87 8.72 1.04 9.59
C VAL A 87 7.88 2.23 9.10
N TYR A 88 8.46 3.42 9.04
CA TYR A 88 7.78 4.61 8.50
C TYR A 88 7.32 4.41 7.04
N ALA A 89 8.15 3.85 6.16
CA ALA A 89 7.80 3.59 4.77
C ALA A 89 6.66 2.57 4.63
N ILE A 90 6.66 1.52 5.45
CA ILE A 90 5.55 0.55 5.54
C ILE A 90 4.26 1.23 6.01
N THR A 91 4.34 2.05 7.06
CA THR A 91 3.21 2.83 7.57
C THR A 91 2.65 3.79 6.52
N GLN A 92 3.50 4.52 5.79
CA GLN A 92 3.05 5.41 4.71
C GLN A 92 2.39 4.63 3.56
N ALA A 93 2.95 3.47 3.15
CA ALA A 93 2.33 2.60 2.15
C ALA A 93 0.97 2.03 2.61
N PHE A 94 0.80 1.81 3.91
CA PHE A 94 -0.48 1.43 4.50
C PHE A 94 -1.47 2.61 4.54
N ARG A 95 -1.06 3.81 4.94
CA ARG A 95 -1.91 5.02 4.92
C ARG A 95 -2.38 5.38 3.51
N ALA A 96 -1.52 5.23 2.50
CA ALA A 96 -1.89 5.41 1.10
C ALA A 96 -3.08 4.51 0.67
N ARG A 97 -3.17 3.29 1.23
CA ARG A 97 -4.29 2.34 0.98
C ARG A 97 -5.55 2.66 1.78
N GLN A 98 -5.42 3.40 2.88
CA GLN A 98 -6.54 3.93 3.66
C GLN A 98 -7.14 5.20 3.05
N SER A 99 -6.57 5.71 1.94
CA SER A 99 -7.15 6.83 1.20
C SER A 99 -8.56 6.49 0.68
N THR A 100 -9.42 7.51 0.61
CA THR A 100 -10.79 7.33 0.10
C THR A 100 -10.77 6.91 -1.37
N THR A 101 -11.80 6.19 -1.83
CA THR A 101 -11.92 5.78 -3.23
C THR A 101 -11.85 6.96 -4.21
N ARG A 102 -12.39 8.13 -3.83
CA ARG A 102 -12.26 9.39 -4.57
C ARG A 102 -10.81 9.87 -4.64
N ALA A 103 -10.09 9.87 -3.52
CA ALA A 103 -8.69 10.28 -3.48
C ALA A 103 -7.79 9.33 -4.28
N ALA A 104 -8.02 8.01 -4.19
CA ALA A 104 -7.31 7.00 -4.98
C ALA A 104 -7.57 7.16 -6.49
N ALA A 105 -8.82 7.44 -6.90
CA ALA A 105 -9.16 7.72 -8.29
C ALA A 105 -8.51 9.00 -8.81
N ALA A 106 -8.57 10.09 -8.04
CA ALA A 106 -7.91 11.36 -8.41
C ALA A 106 -6.39 11.19 -8.58
N ASN A 107 -5.73 10.52 -7.62
CA ASN A 107 -4.31 10.15 -7.72
C ASN A 107 -4.01 9.39 -9.02
N ARG A 108 -4.83 8.39 -9.38
CA ARG A 108 -4.62 7.56 -10.58
C ARG A 108 -4.68 8.36 -11.88
N PHE A 109 -5.59 9.34 -11.99
CA PHE A 109 -5.66 10.19 -13.19
C PHE A 109 -4.53 11.22 -13.23
N GLU A 110 -4.17 11.79 -12.09
CA GLU A 110 -3.06 12.73 -11.95
C GLU A 110 -1.72 12.08 -12.31
N THR A 111 -1.40 10.91 -11.74
CA THR A 111 -0.14 10.20 -12.05
C THR A 111 -0.07 9.73 -13.49
N ARG A 112 -1.20 9.29 -14.07
CA ARG A 112 -1.28 8.97 -15.50
C ARG A 112 -0.98 10.19 -16.37
N ARG A 113 -1.62 11.35 -16.12
CA ARG A 113 -1.36 12.60 -16.86
C ARG A 113 0.13 12.97 -16.82
N ARG A 114 0.75 12.87 -15.64
CA ARG A 114 2.16 13.20 -15.43
C ARG A 114 3.12 12.20 -16.06
N GLY A 115 2.77 10.91 -16.06
CA GLY A 115 3.51 9.88 -16.77
C GLY A 115 3.47 10.06 -18.30
N ILE A 116 2.35 10.54 -18.85
CA ILE A 116 2.25 10.88 -20.29
C ILE A 116 3.17 12.07 -20.62
N ILE A 117 3.16 13.13 -19.80
CA ILE A 117 4.10 14.26 -19.93
C ILE A 117 5.57 13.77 -19.87
N ALA A 118 5.86 12.83 -18.97
CA ALA A 118 7.19 12.24 -18.80
C ALA A 118 7.62 11.28 -19.94
N ALA A 119 6.69 10.79 -20.75
CA ALA A 119 6.95 9.93 -21.91
C ALA A 119 7.37 10.73 -23.17
N HIS A 120 7.28 12.06 -23.13
CA HIS A 120 7.74 12.97 -24.20
C HIS A 120 7.27 12.60 -25.63
N GLY A 121 6.04 12.10 -25.77
CA GLY A 121 5.45 11.69 -27.06
C GLY A 121 5.76 10.25 -27.49
N CYS A 122 6.43 9.45 -26.66
CA CYS A 122 6.65 8.03 -26.90
C CYS A 122 5.34 7.24 -26.71
N SER A 123 4.61 7.01 -27.81
CA SER A 123 3.33 6.29 -27.81
C SER A 123 3.36 4.91 -27.13
N HIS A 124 4.51 4.23 -27.16
CA HIS A 124 4.71 2.95 -26.47
C HIS A 124 4.75 3.11 -24.93
N GLU A 125 5.40 4.15 -24.44
CA GLU A 125 5.46 4.46 -23.01
C GLU A 125 4.13 5.02 -22.52
N GLU A 126 3.47 5.88 -23.28
CA GLU A 126 2.12 6.36 -23.00
C GLU A 126 1.13 5.20 -22.87
N GLY A 127 1.17 4.23 -23.79
CA GLY A 127 0.36 3.01 -23.71
C GLY A 127 0.60 2.21 -22.42
N ARG A 128 1.86 2.10 -21.97
CA ARG A 128 2.21 1.44 -20.69
C ARG A 128 1.74 2.25 -19.48
N VAL A 129 1.92 3.56 -19.47
CA VAL A 129 1.45 4.49 -18.41
C VAL A 129 -0.07 4.46 -18.28
N VAL A 130 -0.80 4.30 -19.38
CA VAL A 130 -2.25 4.13 -19.36
C VAL A 130 -2.64 2.75 -18.81
N ALA A 131 -1.94 1.68 -19.22
CA ALA A 131 -2.25 0.29 -18.84
C ALA A 131 -1.88 -0.06 -17.39
N PHE A 132 -0.79 0.49 -16.85
CA PHE A 132 -0.18 0.11 -15.57
C PHE A 132 -0.13 1.30 -14.59
N PRO A 133 -1.18 1.51 -13.76
CA PRO A 133 -1.27 2.65 -12.85
C PRO A 133 -0.15 2.77 -11.80
N SER A 134 0.32 1.66 -11.23
CA SER A 134 1.39 1.69 -10.22
C SER A 134 2.75 1.96 -10.88
N MET A 135 2.97 1.46 -12.10
CA MET A 135 4.13 1.83 -12.93
C MET A 135 4.13 3.33 -13.22
N ALA A 136 3.02 3.89 -13.71
CA ALA A 136 2.88 5.34 -14.00
C ALA A 136 3.21 6.20 -12.78
N ALA A 137 2.67 5.83 -11.61
CA ALA A 137 2.89 6.56 -10.38
C ALA A 137 4.34 6.49 -9.90
N ASN A 138 4.99 5.33 -10.00
CA ASN A 138 6.40 5.17 -9.66
C ASN A 138 7.36 5.75 -10.71
N MET A 139 6.93 5.94 -11.96
CA MET A 139 7.66 6.67 -12.99
C MET A 139 7.79 8.16 -12.62
N VAL A 140 6.68 8.81 -12.26
CA VAL A 140 6.66 10.23 -11.86
C VAL A 140 7.55 10.48 -10.64
N ILE A 141 7.46 9.63 -9.62
CA ILE A 141 8.31 9.73 -8.42
C ILE A 141 9.77 9.44 -8.79
N GLY A 142 10.03 8.33 -9.48
CA GLY A 142 11.38 7.89 -9.83
C GLY A 142 12.14 8.90 -10.70
N GLN A 143 11.45 9.54 -11.64
CA GLN A 143 12.01 10.63 -12.46
C GLN A 143 12.42 11.82 -11.59
N ALA A 144 11.52 12.32 -10.73
CA ALA A 144 11.82 13.46 -9.85
C ALA A 144 12.96 13.16 -8.87
N GLU A 145 13.03 11.93 -8.36
CA GLU A 145 14.08 11.43 -7.47
C GLU A 145 15.45 11.31 -8.16
N ALA A 146 15.49 10.71 -9.36
CA ALA A 146 16.71 10.54 -10.14
C ALA A 146 17.28 11.88 -10.64
N LEU A 147 16.40 12.78 -11.07
CA LEU A 147 16.76 14.15 -11.49
C LEU A 147 17.18 15.05 -10.32
N ARG A 148 16.94 14.64 -9.07
CA ARG A 148 17.06 15.47 -7.85
C ARG A 148 16.15 16.71 -7.88
N ALA A 149 15.04 16.63 -8.61
CA ALA A 149 14.07 17.72 -8.74
C ALA A 149 13.27 17.94 -7.45
N CYS A 150 13.09 16.92 -6.60
CA CYS A 150 12.31 17.03 -5.36
C CYS A 150 12.85 18.07 -4.36
N SER A 151 11.95 18.77 -3.66
CA SER A 151 12.25 19.85 -2.69
C SER A 151 13.34 19.52 -1.68
N ARG A 152 13.38 18.27 -1.17
CA ARG A 152 14.40 17.82 -0.20
C ARG A 152 15.85 17.84 -0.70
N TYR A 153 16.07 17.96 -2.01
CA TYR A 153 17.40 18.11 -2.63
C TYR A 153 17.72 19.55 -3.00
N GLN A 154 16.71 20.41 -3.11
CA GLN A 154 16.90 21.81 -3.44
C GLN A 154 17.33 22.59 -2.19
N VAL A 155 18.43 23.32 -2.32
CA VAL A 155 18.94 24.20 -1.26
C VAL A 155 18.71 25.65 -1.71
N PRO A 156 17.79 26.38 -1.06
CA PRO A 156 17.56 27.80 -1.34
C PRO A 156 18.85 28.60 -1.18
N ALA A 157 19.13 29.46 -2.15
CA ALA A 157 20.24 30.40 -2.14
C ALA A 157 19.95 31.65 -1.30
N SER A 158 18.68 32.02 -1.13
CA SER A 158 18.27 33.24 -0.42
C SER A 158 17.12 33.01 0.57
N LYS A 159 16.94 33.97 1.50
CA LYS A 159 15.79 33.99 2.42
C LYS A 159 14.45 34.15 1.67
N ALA A 160 14.43 34.92 0.58
CA ALA A 160 13.26 35.11 -0.27
C ALA A 160 12.88 33.80 -0.99
N GLU A 161 13.85 33.13 -1.60
CA GLU A 161 13.63 31.82 -2.25
C GLU A 161 13.09 30.78 -1.25
N LYS A 162 13.66 30.74 -0.03
CA LYS A 162 13.15 29.87 1.03
C LYS A 162 11.70 30.21 1.38
N TYR A 163 11.37 31.49 1.57
CA TYR A 163 10.00 31.92 1.89
C TYR A 163 9.00 31.52 0.80
N MET A 164 9.37 31.68 -0.48
CA MET A 164 8.52 31.27 -1.61
C MET A 164 8.32 29.75 -1.68
N ALA A 165 9.39 28.96 -1.46
CA ALA A 165 9.28 27.51 -1.40
C ALA A 165 8.43 27.04 -0.20
N ASP A 166 8.64 27.63 0.98
CA ASP A 166 7.82 27.39 2.18
C ASP A 166 6.34 27.79 1.96
N ALA A 167 6.06 28.79 1.12
CA ALA A 167 4.69 29.19 0.77
C ALA A 167 3.99 28.15 -0.12
N VAL A 168 4.68 27.57 -1.11
CA VAL A 168 4.17 26.46 -1.93
C VAL A 168 3.93 25.21 -1.07
N GLU A 169 4.85 24.88 -0.17
CA GLU A 169 4.67 23.75 0.77
C GLU A 169 3.42 23.94 1.68
N ARG A 170 3.08 25.18 2.07
CA ARG A 170 1.81 25.49 2.79
C ARG A 170 0.57 25.29 1.92
N GLN A 171 0.64 25.58 0.62
CA GLN A 171 -0.48 25.30 -0.31
C GLN A 171 -0.74 23.79 -0.38
N TYR A 172 0.31 22.96 -0.48
CA TYR A 172 0.15 21.50 -0.43
C TYR A 172 -0.34 20.99 0.93
N ALA A 173 0.05 21.60 2.05
CA ALA A 173 -0.50 21.28 3.36
C ALA A 173 -2.01 21.57 3.44
N ALA A 174 -2.47 22.69 2.87
CA ALA A 174 -3.89 23.03 2.78
C ALA A 174 -4.67 22.03 1.89
N ILE A 175 -4.08 21.54 0.79
CA ILE A 175 -4.67 20.51 -0.07
C ILE A 175 -4.86 19.18 0.69
N GLN A 176 -3.94 18.81 1.60
CA GLN A 176 -4.10 17.60 2.43
C GLN A 176 -5.17 17.74 3.51
N CYS A 177 -5.42 18.96 3.99
CA CYS A 177 -6.32 19.24 5.13
C CYS A 177 -7.41 20.28 4.76
N PRO A 178 -8.23 20.03 3.72
CA PRO A 178 -9.13 21.05 3.15
C PRO A 178 -10.27 21.47 4.08
N THR A 179 -10.60 20.63 5.07
CA THR A 179 -11.64 20.88 6.08
C THR A 179 -11.06 21.35 7.42
N GLY A 180 -9.74 21.50 7.53
CA GLY A 180 -9.04 21.69 8.81
C GLY A 180 -8.82 20.40 9.62
N GLU A 181 -9.39 19.26 9.20
CA GLU A 181 -9.17 17.96 9.84
C GLU A 181 -7.93 17.25 9.28
N PHE A 182 -6.99 16.88 10.15
CA PHE A 182 -5.76 16.19 9.79
C PHE A 182 -5.99 14.69 9.57
N THR A 183 -6.48 14.33 8.38
CA THR A 183 -6.88 12.93 8.06
C THR A 183 -5.77 12.06 7.45
N VAL A 184 -4.81 12.66 6.75
CA VAL A 184 -3.74 11.92 6.01
C VAL A 184 -2.33 12.28 6.50
N CYS A 185 -2.14 13.46 7.08
CA CYS A 185 -0.84 13.93 7.60
C CYS A 185 -0.45 13.17 8.88
N THR A 186 0.36 12.11 8.73
CA THR A 186 0.86 11.32 9.87
C THR A 186 2.39 11.32 9.93
N ASP A 187 2.95 12.06 10.90
CA ASP A 187 4.39 12.11 11.14
C ASP A 187 4.92 10.86 11.88
N GLY A 188 4.01 10.09 12.48
CA GLY A 188 4.29 8.79 13.13
C GLY A 188 2.99 8.06 13.47
N ALA A 189 3.06 6.73 13.55
CA ALA A 189 2.00 5.87 14.06
C ALA A 189 2.18 5.55 15.57
N ALA A 190 3.41 5.59 16.07
CA ALA A 190 3.74 5.35 17.48
C ALA A 190 4.55 6.48 18.14
N LYS A 191 4.57 6.49 19.48
CA LYS A 191 5.32 7.46 20.28
C LYS A 191 6.81 7.44 19.92
N GLY A 192 7.35 8.60 19.56
CA GLY A 192 8.76 8.77 19.20
C GLY A 192 9.06 8.70 17.70
N GLU A 193 8.18 8.12 16.87
CA GLU A 193 8.43 8.01 15.42
C GLU A 193 8.51 9.37 14.73
N ALA A 194 7.64 10.32 15.09
CA ALA A 194 7.72 11.70 14.58
C ALA A 194 9.05 12.41 14.94
N HIS A 195 9.64 12.06 16.09
CA HIS A 195 10.98 12.56 16.44
C HIS A 195 12.07 11.94 15.56
N ALA A 196 12.00 10.63 15.29
CA ALA A 196 12.90 9.97 14.35
C ALA A 196 12.77 10.53 12.93
N ALA A 197 11.53 10.76 12.46
CA ALA A 197 11.25 11.41 11.17
C ALA A 197 11.85 12.83 11.10
N ARG A 198 11.76 13.62 12.17
CA ARG A 198 12.39 14.94 12.30
C ARG A 198 13.92 14.86 12.15
N VAL A 199 14.58 13.93 12.84
CA VAL A 199 16.04 13.72 12.75
C VAL A 199 16.43 13.26 11.34
N ALA A 200 15.69 12.33 10.76
CA ALA A 200 15.88 11.87 9.39
C ALA A 200 15.76 13.01 8.36
N GLY A 201 14.74 13.87 8.50
CA GLY A 201 14.55 15.07 7.67
C GLY A 201 15.71 16.05 7.79
N GLY A 202 16.13 16.37 9.03
CA GLY A 202 17.29 17.22 9.29
C GLY A 202 18.59 16.68 8.66
N SER A 203 18.84 15.38 8.79
CA SER A 203 20.01 14.73 8.16
C SER A 203 19.95 14.75 6.62
N THR A 204 18.75 14.76 6.04
CA THR A 204 18.54 14.83 4.58
C THR A 204 18.79 16.25 4.09
N ALA A 205 18.29 17.26 4.80
CA ALA A 205 18.56 18.67 4.49
C ALA A 205 20.05 19.03 4.64
N PHE A 206 20.76 18.44 5.61
CA PHE A 206 22.22 18.57 5.72
C PHE A 206 22.92 17.94 4.50
N ARG A 207 22.53 16.72 4.10
CA ARG A 207 23.11 16.02 2.94
C ARG A 207 22.89 16.76 1.62
N ALA A 208 21.74 17.40 1.42
CA ALA A 208 21.51 18.26 0.26
C ALA A 208 22.53 19.43 0.20
N ARG A 209 22.91 19.99 1.36
CA ARG A 209 23.94 21.04 1.47
C ARG A 209 25.36 20.53 1.25
N THR A 210 25.64 19.24 1.49
CA THR A 210 26.98 18.66 1.26
C THR A 210 27.18 18.00 -0.10
N LEU A 211 26.16 18.00 -0.98
CA LEU A 211 26.32 17.60 -2.39
C LEU A 211 27.40 18.43 -3.11
N SER A 212 28.05 17.84 -4.12
CA SER A 212 29.02 18.53 -4.97
C SER A 212 28.40 19.71 -5.71
N ALA A 213 29.21 20.71 -6.05
CA ALA A 213 28.73 21.92 -6.74
C ALA A 213 28.02 21.59 -8.07
N GLY A 214 28.60 20.68 -8.87
CA GLY A 214 27.98 20.19 -10.11
C GLY A 214 26.64 19.48 -9.88
N ALA A 215 26.53 18.63 -8.86
CA ALA A 215 25.27 17.95 -8.54
C ALA A 215 24.17 18.93 -8.09
N LYS A 216 24.53 20.00 -7.37
CA LYS A 216 23.60 21.09 -7.00
C LYS A 216 23.16 21.90 -8.22
N ALA A 217 24.11 22.29 -9.08
CA ALA A 217 23.82 23.04 -10.30
C ALA A 217 22.90 22.24 -11.22
N GLN A 218 23.23 20.98 -11.51
CA GLN A 218 22.39 20.08 -12.30
C GLN A 218 21.01 19.89 -11.66
N GLY A 219 20.94 19.72 -10.34
CA GLY A 219 19.68 19.60 -9.61
C GLY A 219 18.77 20.83 -9.76
N ARG A 220 19.33 22.03 -9.87
CA ARG A 220 18.57 23.28 -10.10
C ARG A 220 18.01 23.36 -11.53
N PHE A 221 18.85 23.14 -12.54
CA PHE A 221 18.40 23.10 -13.94
C PHE A 221 17.36 22.00 -14.19
N ASN A 222 17.58 20.82 -13.61
CA ASN A 222 16.63 19.72 -13.66
C ASN A 222 15.30 20.07 -12.97
N ALA A 223 15.33 20.70 -11.80
CA ALA A 223 14.11 21.10 -11.09
C ALA A 223 13.30 22.12 -11.89
N GLN A 224 13.95 23.14 -12.46
CA GLN A 224 13.32 24.12 -13.33
C GLN A 224 12.67 23.43 -14.55
N ALA A 225 13.44 22.65 -15.32
CA ALA A 225 12.93 21.98 -16.52
C ALA A 225 11.78 21.00 -16.21
N TYR A 226 11.91 20.23 -15.13
CA TYR A 226 10.85 19.35 -14.63
C TYR A 226 9.60 20.15 -14.26
N ALA A 227 9.75 21.27 -13.55
CA ALA A 227 8.62 22.08 -13.11
C ALA A 227 7.89 22.78 -14.27
N THR A 228 8.63 23.36 -15.22
CA THR A 228 8.07 23.93 -16.44
C THR A 228 7.25 22.90 -17.23
N ALA A 229 7.79 21.69 -17.45
CA ALA A 229 7.08 20.63 -18.17
C ALA A 229 5.85 20.10 -17.42
N GLN A 230 5.94 19.94 -16.09
CA GLN A 230 4.94 19.27 -15.28
C GLN A 230 3.86 20.20 -14.68
N TYR A 231 4.14 21.51 -14.57
CA TYR A 231 3.24 22.47 -13.91
C TYR A 231 3.10 23.80 -14.68
N GLY A 232 4.17 24.27 -15.35
CA GLY A 232 4.19 25.60 -15.99
C GLY A 232 3.10 25.81 -17.04
N HIS A 233 2.87 24.82 -17.90
CA HIS A 233 1.75 24.79 -18.86
C HIS A 233 1.60 26.06 -19.75
N GLY A 234 2.69 26.79 -20.01
CA GLY A 234 2.68 28.05 -20.78
C GLY A 234 2.38 29.31 -19.95
N CYS A 235 2.30 29.18 -18.62
CA CYS A 235 2.16 30.31 -17.71
C CYS A 235 3.52 31.03 -17.54
N GLY A 236 3.77 32.05 -18.37
CA GLY A 236 5.04 32.80 -18.34
C GLY A 236 5.41 33.40 -16.98
N TYR A 237 4.43 33.66 -16.10
CA TYR A 237 4.69 34.09 -14.72
C TYR A 237 5.27 32.96 -13.86
N GLU A 238 4.66 31.78 -13.87
CA GLU A 238 5.13 30.63 -13.09
C GLU A 238 6.47 30.10 -13.63
N GLU A 239 6.64 30.08 -14.95
CA GLU A 239 7.89 29.66 -15.59
C GLU A 239 9.05 30.63 -15.27
N ALA A 240 8.78 31.94 -15.20
CA ALA A 240 9.74 32.93 -14.71
C ALA A 240 10.07 32.74 -13.21
N LEU A 241 9.09 32.39 -12.38
CA LEU A 241 9.33 32.03 -10.97
C LEU A 241 10.19 30.76 -10.83
N PHE A 242 9.96 29.73 -11.64
CA PHE A 242 10.76 28.50 -11.63
C PHE A 242 12.21 28.76 -12.09
N ALA A 243 12.41 29.67 -13.05
CA ALA A 243 13.73 30.10 -13.49
C ALA A 243 14.48 30.91 -12.43
N ALA A 244 13.79 31.85 -11.76
CA ALA A 244 14.38 32.68 -10.71
C ALA A 244 14.64 31.93 -9.39
N TYR A 245 13.78 30.95 -9.07
CA TYR A 245 13.76 30.26 -7.77
C TYR A 245 13.67 28.72 -7.93
N PRO A 246 14.78 28.03 -8.22
CA PRO A 246 14.79 26.57 -8.39
C PRO A 246 14.27 25.77 -7.18
N ALA A 247 14.35 26.29 -5.95
CA ALA A 247 13.72 25.64 -4.80
C ALA A 247 12.18 25.70 -4.83
N VAL A 248 11.58 26.72 -5.47
CA VAL A 248 10.13 26.78 -5.73
C VAL A 248 9.76 25.74 -6.80
N ALA A 249 10.56 25.64 -7.86
CA ALA A 249 10.38 24.60 -8.87
C ALA A 249 10.39 23.18 -8.26
N GLY A 250 11.32 22.90 -7.34
CA GLY A 250 11.36 21.63 -6.62
C GLY A 250 10.32 21.43 -5.53
N ALA A 251 9.72 22.51 -5.01
CA ALA A 251 8.57 22.46 -4.09
C ALA A 251 7.30 21.94 -4.76
N MET A 252 7.20 22.02 -6.09
CA MET A 252 6.03 21.54 -6.83
C MET A 252 5.88 20.01 -6.76
N ARG A 253 4.63 19.58 -6.56
CA ARG A 253 4.19 18.19 -6.37
C ARG A 253 2.92 17.92 -7.17
N PRO A 254 2.61 16.65 -7.50
CA PRO A 254 1.31 16.28 -8.07
C PRO A 254 0.14 16.86 -7.28
N SER A 255 -0.99 17.15 -7.94
CA SER A 255 -2.13 17.90 -7.36
C SER A 255 -2.75 17.27 -6.11
N THR A 256 -2.47 15.99 -5.86
CA THR A 256 -2.85 15.25 -4.65
C THR A 256 -1.89 15.45 -3.46
N GLY A 257 -0.88 16.32 -3.61
CA GLY A 257 0.06 16.80 -2.59
C GLY A 257 1.04 15.77 -2.00
N ALA A 258 0.92 14.49 -2.36
CA ALA A 258 1.69 13.40 -1.77
C ALA A 258 2.38 12.53 -2.83
N TYR A 259 3.72 12.59 -2.87
CA TYR A 259 4.53 11.59 -3.60
C TYR A 259 4.31 10.17 -3.04
N ALA A 260 4.03 10.02 -1.74
CA ALA A 260 3.86 8.71 -1.08
C ALA A 260 2.55 7.99 -1.45
N ALA A 261 1.45 8.71 -1.66
CA ALA A 261 0.16 8.11 -2.02
C ALA A 261 0.17 7.47 -3.41
N ALA A 262 0.98 8.02 -4.31
CA ALA A 262 1.18 7.54 -5.67
C ALA A 262 1.95 6.19 -5.70
N ALA A 263 2.98 6.00 -4.87
CA ALA A 263 3.84 4.81 -4.94
C ALA A 263 3.17 3.48 -4.53
N ALA A 264 2.08 3.53 -3.75
CA ALA A 264 1.50 2.33 -3.14
C ALA A 264 0.78 1.47 -4.20
N PRO A 265 1.25 0.23 -4.47
CA PRO A 265 0.57 -0.65 -5.42
C PRO A 265 -0.86 -0.92 -4.96
N ILE A 266 -1.81 -0.85 -5.87
CA ILE A 266 -3.24 -1.12 -5.61
C ILE A 266 -3.48 -2.64 -5.48
N GLY A 267 -2.52 -3.48 -5.91
CA GLY A 267 -2.62 -4.94 -6.05
C GLY A 267 -2.14 -5.81 -4.89
N SER A 268 -0.82 -5.89 -4.67
CA SER A 268 -0.21 -6.85 -3.72
C SER A 268 -0.05 -6.32 -2.29
N SER A 269 0.47 -7.16 -1.38
CA SER A 269 0.83 -6.81 0.01
C SER A 269 2.02 -5.84 0.07
N GLY A 270 1.74 -4.54 -0.04
CA GLY A 270 2.74 -3.51 -0.30
C GLY A 270 3.85 -3.44 0.75
N GLY A 271 5.07 -3.83 0.36
CA GLY A 271 6.34 -3.62 1.07
C GLY A 271 6.54 -4.38 2.40
N ALA A 272 5.50 -4.49 3.22
CA ALA A 272 5.55 -5.10 4.54
C ALA A 272 5.68 -6.62 4.49
N VAL A 273 5.15 -7.25 3.44
CA VAL A 273 5.06 -8.70 3.34
C VAL A 273 5.58 -9.15 1.97
N VAL A 274 6.87 -9.50 1.94
CA VAL A 274 7.42 -10.46 0.97
C VAL A 274 6.95 -11.87 1.37
N THR A 275 5.64 -12.05 1.50
CA THR A 275 5.04 -13.38 1.54
C THR A 275 5.30 -13.97 0.18
N LYS A 276 5.98 -15.12 0.14
CA LYS A 276 5.82 -16.07 -0.97
C LYS A 276 4.30 -16.20 -1.18
N PRO A 277 3.75 -15.94 -2.38
CA PRO A 277 2.32 -16.03 -2.58
C PRO A 277 1.89 -17.48 -2.33
N GLU A 278 1.30 -17.71 -1.15
CA GLU A 278 0.89 -19.05 -0.74
C GLU A 278 -0.24 -19.53 -1.66
N THR A 279 -0.10 -20.76 -2.15
CA THR A 279 -1.17 -21.40 -2.91
C THR A 279 -2.42 -21.51 -2.05
N LEU A 280 -3.60 -21.48 -2.67
CA LEU A 280 -4.87 -21.61 -1.96
C LEU A 280 -4.91 -22.88 -1.07
N ALA A 281 -4.24 -23.96 -1.49
CA ALA A 281 -4.09 -25.19 -0.72
C ALA A 281 -3.35 -24.96 0.61
N VAL A 282 -2.20 -24.26 0.59
CA VAL A 282 -1.44 -23.91 1.81
C VAL A 282 -2.27 -23.01 2.71
N ARG A 283 -2.92 -21.98 2.14
CA ARG A 283 -3.78 -21.04 2.88
C ARG A 283 -4.98 -21.70 3.55
N LEU A 284 -5.56 -22.74 2.94
CA LEU A 284 -6.67 -23.52 3.49
C LEU A 284 -6.22 -24.64 4.45
N ALA A 285 -4.95 -25.05 4.42
CA ALA A 285 -4.36 -25.93 5.43
C ALA A 285 -3.86 -25.16 6.67
N GLY A 286 -3.56 -23.87 6.51
CA GLY A 286 -3.01 -23.01 7.56
C GLY A 286 -4.00 -22.59 8.66
N PRO A 287 -3.49 -21.89 9.71
CA PRO A 287 -4.26 -21.54 10.91
C PRO A 287 -5.47 -20.64 10.61
N ASN A 288 -5.43 -19.88 9.51
CA ASN A 288 -6.47 -18.94 9.13
C ASN A 288 -7.59 -19.55 8.26
N ARG A 289 -7.63 -20.88 8.06
CA ARG A 289 -8.64 -21.57 7.22
C ARG A 289 -10.07 -21.07 7.44
N ALA A 290 -10.51 -21.01 8.70
CA ALA A 290 -11.88 -20.63 9.07
C ALA A 290 -12.18 -19.14 8.78
N ALA A 291 -11.18 -18.26 8.80
CA ALA A 291 -11.33 -16.86 8.43
C ALA A 291 -11.24 -16.64 6.90
N ILE A 292 -10.43 -17.44 6.21
CA ILE A 292 -10.21 -17.36 4.75
C ILE A 292 -11.42 -17.90 3.97
N TRP A 293 -12.04 -18.99 4.45
CA TRP A 293 -13.23 -19.56 3.84
C TRP A 293 -14.26 -19.91 4.93
N PRO A 294 -14.97 -18.92 5.52
CA PRO A 294 -15.91 -19.18 6.63
C PRO A 294 -17.06 -20.12 6.28
N SER A 295 -17.45 -20.18 5.00
CA SER A 295 -18.50 -21.08 4.49
C SER A 295 -18.01 -22.50 4.12
N PHE A 296 -16.80 -22.91 4.54
CA PHE A 296 -16.27 -24.24 4.21
C PHE A 296 -17.03 -25.39 4.90
N LEU A 297 -17.61 -25.15 6.07
CA LEU A 297 -18.36 -26.14 6.83
C LEU A 297 -19.76 -26.34 6.25
N ARG A 298 -20.03 -27.54 5.73
CA ARG A 298 -21.38 -27.97 5.36
C ARG A 298 -22.00 -28.73 6.53
N ARG A 299 -23.18 -28.29 6.98
CA ARG A 299 -23.93 -28.89 8.11
C ARG A 299 -23.07 -29.05 9.39
N PRO A 300 -22.60 -27.94 10.00
CA PRO A 300 -21.91 -28.03 11.29
C PRO A 300 -22.82 -28.71 12.33
N ALA A 301 -22.29 -29.68 13.06
CA ALA A 301 -23.04 -30.40 14.08
C ALA A 301 -23.33 -29.47 15.26
N VAL A 302 -24.61 -29.36 15.65
CA VAL A 302 -25.05 -28.55 16.79
C VAL A 302 -25.37 -29.48 17.95
N ALA A 303 -24.49 -29.52 18.95
CA ALA A 303 -24.77 -30.19 20.21
C ALA A 303 -25.91 -29.46 20.94
N ARG A 304 -27.00 -30.17 21.26
CA ARG A 304 -28.07 -29.65 22.11
C ARG A 304 -27.77 -30.01 23.55
N THR A 305 -27.77 -29.03 24.45
CA THR A 305 -27.82 -29.29 25.89
C THR A 305 -29.10 -30.05 26.22
N ARG A 306 -28.98 -31.10 27.04
CA ARG A 306 -30.09 -31.93 27.47
C ARG A 306 -30.04 -32.10 28.97
N ALA A 307 -31.20 -32.18 29.59
CA ALA A 307 -31.33 -32.55 31.00
C ALA A 307 -30.82 -33.99 31.21
N PRO A 308 -29.83 -34.24 32.10
CA PRO A 308 -29.25 -35.57 32.28
C PRO A 308 -30.24 -36.61 32.84
N TRP A 309 -31.35 -36.17 33.43
CA TRP A 309 -32.42 -37.01 33.99
C TRP A 309 -33.51 -37.43 32.99
N ASN A 310 -33.47 -36.98 31.73
CA ASN A 310 -34.45 -37.40 30.71
C ASN A 310 -33.76 -37.84 29.39
N PRO A 311 -33.19 -39.06 29.36
CA PRO A 311 -32.52 -39.59 28.18
C PRO A 311 -33.52 -40.12 27.14
N THR A 312 -33.44 -39.65 25.90
CA THR A 312 -34.04 -40.37 24.76
C THR A 312 -33.22 -41.63 24.45
N PRO A 313 -33.81 -42.73 23.98
CA PRO A 313 -33.06 -43.93 23.59
C PRO A 313 -32.07 -43.61 22.45
N ILE A 314 -30.78 -43.75 22.74
CA ILE A 314 -29.66 -43.54 21.81
C ILE A 314 -28.74 -44.77 21.91
N LYS A 315 -28.27 -45.27 20.77
CA LYS A 315 -27.25 -46.33 20.68
C LYS A 315 -25.93 -45.70 20.21
N SER A 316 -24.81 -46.04 20.86
CA SER A 316 -23.50 -45.42 20.59
C SER A 316 -22.86 -45.88 19.28
N TYR A 317 -23.06 -47.14 18.88
CA TYR A 317 -22.48 -47.77 17.67
C TYR A 317 -20.94 -47.62 17.53
N ALA A 318 -20.24 -47.32 18.63
CA ALA A 318 -18.79 -47.12 18.68
C ALA A 318 -18.06 -48.36 19.24
N PRO A 319 -16.79 -48.61 18.87
CA PRO A 319 -16.01 -49.77 19.33
C PRO A 319 -15.62 -49.70 20.82
N MET A 320 -15.77 -48.53 21.46
CA MET A 320 -15.59 -48.33 22.90
C MET A 320 -16.74 -47.49 23.44
N SER A 321 -17.09 -47.65 24.72
CA SER A 321 -18.12 -46.82 25.36
C SER A 321 -17.65 -45.37 25.52
N GLU A 322 -18.59 -44.42 25.44
CA GLU A 322 -18.28 -42.98 25.53
C GLU A 322 -17.55 -42.63 26.85
N ALA A 323 -17.92 -43.29 27.95
CA ALA A 323 -17.26 -43.15 29.25
C ALA A 323 -15.79 -43.60 29.23
N ALA A 324 -15.48 -44.73 28.57
CA ALA A 324 -14.12 -45.24 28.43
C ALA A 324 -13.26 -44.30 27.55
N VAL A 325 -13.82 -43.81 26.45
CA VAL A 325 -13.14 -42.85 25.56
C VAL A 325 -12.85 -41.54 26.28
N ALA A 326 -13.84 -40.97 26.99
CA ALA A 326 -13.67 -39.72 27.73
C ALA A 326 -12.63 -39.85 28.86
N ALA A 327 -12.62 -40.98 29.59
CA ALA A 327 -11.62 -41.27 30.61
C ALA A 327 -10.21 -41.39 30.01
N GLY A 328 -10.06 -42.12 28.90
CA GLY A 328 -8.78 -42.28 28.19
C GLY A 328 -8.22 -40.96 27.66
N VAL A 329 -9.04 -40.16 26.97
CA VAL A 329 -8.65 -38.83 26.49
C VAL A 329 -8.26 -37.91 27.64
N LYS A 330 -9.01 -37.92 28.75
CA LYS A 330 -8.68 -37.12 29.94
C LYS A 330 -7.34 -37.54 30.54
N ALA A 331 -7.08 -38.84 30.70
CA ALA A 331 -5.80 -39.35 31.20
C ALA A 331 -4.61 -38.96 30.30
N GLN A 332 -4.78 -39.00 28.97
CA GLN A 332 -3.73 -38.64 28.01
C GLN A 332 -3.52 -37.12 27.87
N SER A 333 -4.57 -36.31 28.06
CA SER A 333 -4.51 -34.84 27.92
C SER A 333 -3.54 -34.15 28.89
N GLY A 334 -3.25 -34.81 30.01
CA GLY A 334 -2.39 -34.34 31.09
C GLY A 334 -0.99 -34.95 31.11
N ALA A 335 -0.53 -35.59 30.02
CA ALA A 335 0.87 -36.04 29.92
C ALA A 335 1.81 -34.88 30.29
N PHE A 336 2.73 -35.12 31.23
CA PHE A 336 3.53 -34.08 31.89
C PHE A 336 4.29 -33.25 30.85
N LYS A 337 3.78 -32.05 30.53
CA LYS A 337 4.39 -31.12 29.57
C LYS A 337 5.59 -30.45 30.23
N SER A 338 6.69 -31.19 30.40
CA SER A 338 8.03 -30.64 30.61
C SER A 338 8.57 -29.99 29.33
N THR A 339 7.80 -29.04 28.77
CA THR A 339 8.36 -28.05 27.84
C THR A 339 9.37 -27.15 28.57
N VAL A 340 9.35 -27.13 29.91
CA VAL A 340 10.50 -26.77 30.73
C VAL A 340 11.45 -27.97 30.85
N THR A 341 12.35 -28.02 29.86
CA THR A 341 13.75 -28.46 29.95
C THR A 341 14.09 -29.89 30.39
N ALA A 342 14.13 -30.78 29.39
CA ALA A 342 14.97 -31.99 29.39
C ALA A 342 16.51 -31.72 29.46
N GLY A 343 16.94 -30.44 29.47
CA GLY A 343 18.36 -30.04 29.57
C GLY A 343 18.78 -29.43 30.92
N GLU A 344 17.86 -28.79 31.66
CA GLU A 344 18.18 -28.11 32.93
C GLU A 344 17.67 -28.89 34.14
N SER A 345 16.50 -29.56 34.02
CA SER A 345 15.92 -30.39 35.09
C SER A 345 16.29 -31.87 34.99
N SER A 346 17.13 -32.25 34.02
CA SER A 346 17.60 -33.62 33.84
C SER A 346 18.45 -34.11 35.01
N TRP A 347 18.32 -35.40 35.33
CA TRP A 347 19.16 -36.06 36.32
C TRP A 347 20.64 -35.98 35.92
N ARG A 348 21.51 -35.67 36.89
CA ARG A 348 22.97 -35.56 36.72
C ARG A 348 23.67 -36.48 37.71
N SER A 349 24.89 -36.91 37.40
CA SER A 349 25.72 -37.65 38.35
C SER A 349 25.92 -36.83 39.63
N GLY A 350 25.63 -37.43 40.79
CA GLY A 350 25.67 -36.74 42.09
C GLY A 350 24.39 -35.96 42.45
N TRP A 351 23.31 -36.07 41.66
CA TRP A 351 22.02 -35.43 41.99
C TRP A 351 21.44 -35.98 43.30
N GLN A 352 21.04 -35.06 44.20
CA GLN A 352 20.32 -35.36 45.42
C GLN A 352 18.86 -34.85 45.31
N PRO A 353 17.86 -35.62 45.77
CA PRO A 353 16.47 -35.17 45.78
C PRO A 353 16.29 -34.01 46.76
N SER A 354 15.61 -32.95 46.32
CA SER A 354 15.32 -31.81 47.18
C SER A 354 14.32 -32.18 48.27
N SER A 355 14.73 -32.07 49.54
CA SER A 355 13.82 -32.25 50.66
C SER A 355 12.89 -31.04 50.82
N SER A 356 11.63 -31.26 51.21
CA SER A 356 10.68 -30.18 51.51
C SER A 356 11.02 -29.37 52.77
N LYS A 357 12.05 -29.77 53.53
CA LYS A 357 12.43 -29.16 54.82
C LYS A 357 13.59 -28.17 54.77
N SER A 358 14.33 -28.06 53.66
CA SER A 358 15.55 -27.22 53.57
C SER A 358 15.31 -25.76 53.13
N LYS A 359 14.06 -25.27 53.07
CA LYS A 359 13.76 -23.84 52.91
C LYS A 359 13.52 -23.13 54.24
N ARG A 360 14.56 -23.04 55.07
CA ARG A 360 14.66 -22.06 56.16
C ARG A 360 16.12 -21.59 56.29
N TYR A 361 16.34 -20.31 55.99
CA TYR A 361 17.59 -19.55 56.17
C TYR A 361 18.82 -20.05 55.40
N VAL A 362 19.19 -19.36 54.31
CA VAL A 362 20.04 -18.15 54.39
C VAL A 362 19.41 -17.08 53.50
#